data_AF-A0A1B6K5W6-F1
#
_entry.id   AF-A0A1B6K5W6-F1
#
_cell.length_a   1.000
_cell.length_b   1.000
_cell.length_c   1.000
_cell.angle_alpha   90.00
_cell.angle_beta   90.00
_cell.angle_gamma   90.00
#
_symmetry.space_group_name_H-M   'P 1'
#
loop_
_entity.id
_entity.type
_entity.pdbx_description
1 polymer ?
#
loop_
_entity_poly.entity_id
_entity_poly.type
_entity_poly.pdbx_seq_one_letter_code
_entity_poly.pdbx_strand_id
1 'polypeptide(L)'
;WILATRLGYAIQAEPYQGKATGATIPELGVGGSVVIDLISELPQDRKYSLFFDNFFTSLKLLEALKNRGYHGTGTIRVDRVEDAPLRKPQDLKKEPRGTFHQITDTDTNITLVRYMDNSVFTIASTATGVHP
;
A
#
# COMPACT_ATOMS: atom_id res chain seq x y z
N TRP A 1 -11.52 -3.73 -11.25
CA TRP A 1 -10.29 -3.08 -10.77
C TRP A 1 -9.54 -2.51 -11.95
N ILE A 2 -8.87 -1.38 -11.79
CA ILE A 2 -8.26 -0.64 -12.90
C ILE A 2 -6.85 -0.22 -12.50
N LEU A 3 -5.89 -0.46 -13.39
CA LEU A 3 -4.59 0.19 -13.39
C LEU A 3 -4.63 1.38 -14.34
N ALA A 4 -4.27 2.56 -13.84
CA ALA A 4 -4.23 3.77 -14.63
C ALA A 4 -2.94 4.55 -14.35
N THR A 5 -2.53 5.36 -15.32
CA THR A 5 -1.49 6.37 -15.11
C THR A 5 -1.99 7.45 -14.16
N ARG A 6 -1.07 8.23 -13.59
CA ARG A 6 -1.40 9.39 -12.75
C ARG A 6 -2.27 10.45 -13.44
N LEU A 7 -2.34 10.44 -14.77
CA LEU A 7 -3.14 11.38 -15.58
C LEU A 7 -4.51 10.80 -15.96
N GLY A 8 -4.87 9.63 -15.44
CA GLY A 8 -6.17 9.00 -15.65
C GLY A 8 -6.28 8.10 -16.89
N TYR A 9 -5.18 7.89 -17.63
CA TYR A 9 -5.19 6.92 -18.73
C TYR A 9 -5.25 5.49 -18.20
N ALA A 10 -6.33 4.76 -18.51
CA ALA A 10 -6.50 3.36 -18.11
C ALA A 10 -5.59 2.46 -18.96
N ILE A 11 -4.72 1.70 -18.29
CA ILE A 11 -3.80 0.75 -18.91
C ILE A 11 -4.45 -0.63 -18.98
N GLN A 12 -5.04 -1.07 -17.87
CA GLN A 12 -5.67 -2.37 -17.75
C GLN A 12 -6.88 -2.29 -16.83
N ALA A 13 -7.89 -3.12 -17.13
CA ALA A 13 -9.09 -3.24 -16.32
C ALA A 13 -9.49 -4.71 -16.21
N GLU A 14 -9.82 -5.14 -14.99
CA GLU A 14 -10.35 -6.47 -14.70
C GLU A 14 -11.71 -6.33 -13.99
N PRO A 15 -12.83 -6.75 -14.59
CA PRO A 15 -14.12 -6.75 -13.92
C PRO A 15 -14.12 -7.69 -12.70
N TYR A 16 -14.72 -7.27 -11.59
CA TYR A 16 -14.93 -8.17 -10.45
C TYR A 16 -16.10 -9.12 -10.74
N GLN A 17 -15.85 -10.42 -10.68
CA GLN A 17 -16.79 -11.50 -11.02
C GLN A 17 -17.13 -12.37 -9.80
N GLY A 18 -16.93 -11.85 -8.58
CA GLY A 18 -17.19 -12.58 -7.35
C GLY A 18 -16.00 -13.44 -6.91
N LYS A 19 -16.29 -14.62 -6.34
CA LYS A 19 -15.31 -15.43 -5.59
C LYS A 19 -14.06 -15.83 -6.38
N ALA A 20 -14.14 -15.88 -7.71
CA ALA A 20 -13.02 -16.27 -8.55
C ALA A 20 -12.02 -15.13 -8.82
N THR A 21 -12.40 -13.87 -8.62
CA THR A 21 -11.55 -12.72 -9.00
C THR A 21 -10.51 -12.41 -7.92
N GLY A 22 -9.25 -12.24 -8.34
CA GLY A 22 -8.13 -11.89 -7.45
C GLY A 22 -7.67 -13.04 -6.56
N ALA A 23 -7.82 -14.30 -6.96
CA ALA A 23 -7.34 -15.46 -6.19
C ALA A 23 -6.10 -16.12 -6.80
N THR A 24 -5.38 -15.41 -7.68
CA THR A 24 -4.20 -15.91 -8.40
C THR A 24 -2.99 -16.11 -7.49
N ILE A 25 -2.86 -15.30 -6.43
CA ILE A 25 -1.73 -15.30 -5.50
C ILE A 25 -2.26 -15.34 -4.05
N PRO A 26 -2.72 -16.51 -3.56
CA PRO A 26 -3.41 -16.63 -2.28
C PRO A 26 -2.66 -16.05 -1.07
N GLU A 27 -1.33 -16.09 -1.08
CA GLU A 27 -0.46 -15.58 -0.03
C GLU A 27 -0.52 -14.05 0.14
N LEU A 28 -0.89 -13.32 -0.93
CA LEU A 28 -1.10 -11.88 -0.93
C LEU A 28 -2.56 -11.49 -0.68
N GLY A 29 -3.45 -12.48 -0.62
CA GLY A 29 -4.89 -12.29 -0.56
C GLY A 29 -5.46 -11.62 -1.82
N VAL A 30 -6.75 -11.29 -1.77
CA VAL A 30 -7.47 -10.79 -2.95
C VAL A 30 -6.90 -9.47 -3.46
N GLY A 31 -6.77 -8.48 -2.58
CA GLY A 31 -6.26 -7.16 -2.98
C GLY A 31 -4.85 -7.21 -3.56
N GLY A 32 -3.95 -8.01 -2.96
CA GLY A 32 -2.58 -8.11 -3.43
C GLY A 32 -2.44 -8.87 -4.74
N SER A 33 -3.16 -9.98 -4.91
CA SER A 33 -3.20 -10.75 -6.17
C SER A 33 -3.52 -9.86 -7.36
N VAL A 34 -4.55 -9.04 -7.20
CA VAL A 34 -5.06 -8.11 -8.22
C VAL A 34 -4.05 -7.09 -8.64
N VAL A 35 -3.33 -6.52 -7.66
CA VAL A 35 -2.29 -5.55 -7.96
C VAL A 35 -1.20 -6.22 -8.79
N ILE A 36 -0.81 -7.45 -8.46
CA ILE A 36 0.19 -8.19 -9.25
C ILE A 36 -0.32 -8.51 -10.66
N ASP A 37 -1.56 -8.96 -10.80
CA ASP A 37 -2.17 -9.28 -12.10
C ASP A 37 -2.34 -8.05 -12.98
N LEU A 38 -2.62 -6.89 -12.39
CA LEU A 38 -2.75 -5.63 -13.11
C LEU A 38 -1.40 -5.07 -13.58
N ILE A 39 -0.29 -5.33 -12.85
CA ILE A 39 1.03 -4.80 -13.24
C ILE A 39 1.82 -5.77 -14.13
N SER A 40 1.34 -6.99 -14.37
CA SER A 40 2.03 -7.94 -15.25
C SER A 40 2.09 -7.47 -16.70
N GLU A 41 1.14 -6.63 -17.12
CA GLU A 41 1.11 -6.03 -18.48
C GLU A 41 2.04 -4.81 -18.62
N LEU A 42 2.65 -4.33 -17.52
CA LEU A 42 3.60 -3.23 -17.61
C LEU A 42 4.96 -3.70 -18.20
N PRO A 43 5.67 -2.83 -18.93
CA PRO A 43 7.05 -3.09 -19.34
C PRO A 43 7.97 -3.39 -18.14
N GLN A 44 8.51 -4.61 -18.08
CA GLN A 44 9.28 -5.10 -16.93
C GLN A 44 10.72 -4.53 -16.87
N ASP A 45 11.16 -3.80 -17.90
CA ASP A 45 12.46 -3.12 -17.98
C ASP A 45 12.48 -1.75 -17.26
N ARG A 46 11.35 -1.36 -16.66
CA ARG A 46 11.18 -0.05 -16.00
C ARG A 46 10.86 -0.21 -14.52
N LYS A 47 11.17 0.83 -13.75
CA LYS A 47 10.76 0.95 -12.35
C LYS A 47 9.51 1.80 -12.24
N TYR A 48 8.53 1.32 -11.49
CA TYR A 48 7.26 2.01 -11.25
C TYR A 48 7.08 2.34 -9.78
N SER A 49 6.46 3.49 -9.53
CA SER A 49 5.90 3.85 -8.22
C SER A 49 4.39 3.66 -8.30
N LEU A 50 3.90 2.64 -7.60
CA LEU A 50 2.52 2.21 -7.61
C LEU A 50 1.78 2.80 -6.40
N PHE A 51 0.58 3.30 -6.65
CA PHE A 51 -0.28 3.90 -5.63
C PHE A 51 -1.62 3.18 -5.58
N PHE A 52 -2.06 2.82 -4.38
CA PHE A 52 -3.28 2.04 -4.18
C PHE A 52 -4.04 2.49 -2.93
N ASP A 53 -5.35 2.22 -2.93
CA ASP A 53 -6.21 2.43 -1.76
C ASP A 53 -6.08 1.28 -0.74
N ASN A 54 -6.56 1.53 0.47
CA ASN A 54 -6.55 0.66 1.65
C ASN A 54 -7.07 -0.76 1.42
N PHE A 55 -7.93 -0.99 0.43
CA PHE A 55 -8.42 -2.32 0.12
C PHE A 55 -7.27 -3.23 -0.34
N PHE A 56 -6.38 -2.69 -1.19
CA PHE A 56 -5.28 -3.43 -1.82
C PHE A 56 -4.02 -3.48 -0.94
N THR A 57 -3.77 -2.44 -0.14
CA THR A 57 -2.53 -2.31 0.63
C THR A 57 -2.41 -3.37 1.74
N SER A 58 -1.25 -4.05 1.75
CA SER A 58 -0.77 -4.92 2.83
C SER A 58 0.76 -4.89 2.88
N LEU A 59 1.37 -5.22 4.03
CA LEU A 59 2.83 -5.27 4.15
C LEU A 59 3.43 -6.34 3.21
N LYS A 60 2.80 -7.52 3.14
CA LYS A 60 3.17 -8.59 2.20
C LYS A 60 3.17 -8.15 0.74
N LEU A 61 2.16 -7.38 0.31
CA LEU A 61 2.13 -6.84 -1.05
C LEU A 61 3.32 -5.89 -1.28
N LEU A 62 3.61 -5.00 -0.33
CA LEU A 62 4.71 -4.06 -0.43
C LEU A 62 6.07 -4.75 -0.55
N GLU A 63 6.32 -5.79 0.25
CA GLU A 63 7.52 -6.63 0.12
C GLU A 63 7.59 -7.30 -1.26
N ALA A 64 6.48 -7.88 -1.71
CA ALA A 64 6.41 -8.57 -3.00
C ALA A 64 6.63 -7.62 -4.19
N LEU A 65 6.23 -6.35 -4.09
CA LEU A 65 6.52 -5.31 -5.08
C LEU A 65 7.99 -4.90 -5.03
N LYS A 66 8.56 -4.72 -3.83
CA LYS A 66 9.97 -4.36 -3.64
C LYS A 66 10.90 -5.43 -4.21
N ASN A 67 10.59 -6.70 -4.00
CA ASN A 67 11.33 -7.84 -4.56
C ASN A 67 11.29 -7.88 -6.10
N ARG A 68 10.26 -7.29 -6.72
CA ARG A 68 10.15 -7.11 -8.17
C ARG A 68 10.80 -5.81 -8.68
N GLY A 69 11.42 -5.02 -7.80
CA GLY A 69 12.05 -3.75 -8.16
C GLY A 69 11.09 -2.56 -8.28
N TYR A 70 9.85 -2.71 -7.77
CA TYR A 70 8.84 -1.65 -7.77
C TYR A 70 8.71 -0.99 -6.41
N HIS A 71 8.25 0.26 -6.42
CA HIS A 71 7.83 0.95 -5.22
C HIS A 71 6.31 0.85 -5.06
N GLY A 72 5.85 0.64 -3.83
CA GLY A 72 4.45 0.63 -3.47
C GLY A 72 4.17 1.69 -2.41
N THR A 73 3.06 2.40 -2.53
CA THR A 73 2.58 3.33 -1.50
C THR A 73 1.07 3.32 -1.45
N GLY A 74 0.51 3.20 -0.25
CA GLY A 74 -0.93 3.22 -0.07
C GLY A 74 -1.33 3.52 1.35
N THR A 75 -2.58 3.93 1.54
CA THR A 75 -3.19 3.92 2.87
C THR A 75 -3.30 2.47 3.33
N ILE A 76 -3.00 2.19 4.59
CA ILE A 76 -3.08 0.85 5.18
C ILE A 76 -4.03 0.87 6.37
N ARG A 77 -4.83 -0.19 6.48
CA ARG A 77 -5.77 -0.32 7.60
C ARG A 77 -5.03 -0.64 8.89
N VAL A 78 -5.59 -0.18 10.01
CA VAL A 78 -4.97 -0.30 11.33
C VAL A 78 -4.76 -1.75 11.78
N ASP A 79 -5.58 -2.68 11.29
CA ASP A 79 -5.53 -4.12 11.55
C ASP A 79 -4.54 -4.86 10.64
N ARG A 80 -3.86 -4.16 9.72
CA ARG A 80 -2.93 -4.74 8.73
C ARG A 80 -1.48 -4.29 8.93
N VAL A 81 -1.14 -3.73 10.09
CA VAL A 81 0.21 -3.22 10.39
C VAL A 81 1.08 -4.22 11.18
N GLU A 82 0.65 -5.47 11.35
CA GLU A 82 1.45 -6.59 11.90
C GLU A 82 2.22 -6.25 13.19
N ASP A 83 1.50 -5.87 14.25
CA ASP A 83 2.06 -5.52 15.58
C ASP A 83 3.14 -4.44 15.59
N ALA A 84 3.28 -3.69 14.48
CA ALA A 84 4.14 -2.54 14.36
C ALA A 84 4.00 -1.62 15.58
N PRO A 85 5.13 -1.16 16.18
CA PRO A 85 5.13 -0.31 17.37
C PRO A 85 4.70 1.14 17.07
N LEU A 86 3.56 1.32 16.40
CA LEU A 86 2.96 2.61 16.10
C LEU A 86 2.17 3.12 17.32
N ARG A 87 2.26 4.44 17.58
CA ARG A 87 1.35 5.13 18.51
C ARG A 87 -0.10 4.74 18.23
N LYS A 88 -0.88 4.47 19.29
CA LYS A 88 -2.26 4.03 19.13
C LYS A 88 -3.10 5.16 18.52
N PRO A 89 -4.10 4.86 17.68
CA PRO A 89 -4.95 5.90 17.09
C PRO A 89 -5.66 6.77 18.14
N GLN A 90 -6.01 6.21 19.30
CA GLN A 90 -6.67 6.94 20.39
C GLN A 90 -5.77 8.02 21.00
N ASP A 91 -4.46 7.80 21.03
CA ASP A 91 -3.50 8.77 21.55
C ASP A 91 -3.29 9.89 20.53
N LEU A 92 -3.14 9.54 19.25
CA LEU A 92 -2.95 10.52 18.18
C LEU A 92 -4.18 11.41 17.94
N LYS A 93 -5.40 10.91 18.18
CA LYS A 93 -6.64 11.69 18.02
C LYS A 93 -6.72 12.92 18.91
N LYS A 94 -5.96 12.95 20.01
CA LYS A 94 -5.93 14.06 20.97
C LYS A 94 -4.91 15.13 20.59
N GLU A 95 -4.05 14.83 19.62
CA GLU A 95 -2.96 15.70 19.18
C GLU A 95 -3.44 16.71 18.12
N PRO A 96 -2.72 17.81 17.92
CA PRO A 96 -3.00 18.73 16.83
C PRO A 96 -2.96 18.05 15.45
N ARG A 97 -3.81 18.53 14.54
CA ARG A 97 -3.76 18.17 13.11
C ARG A 97 -2.34 18.38 12.57
N GLY A 98 -1.83 17.41 11.85
CA GLY A 98 -0.45 17.40 11.36
C GLY A 98 0.52 16.58 12.20
N THR A 99 0.12 16.16 13.40
CA THR A 99 0.95 15.27 14.22
C THR A 99 1.07 13.90 13.56
N PHE A 100 2.29 13.35 13.54
CA PHE A 100 2.55 12.04 12.96
C PHE A 100 3.48 11.19 13.83
N HIS A 101 3.48 9.90 13.54
CA HIS A 101 4.43 8.93 14.06
C HIS A 101 4.91 8.05 12.91
N GLN A 102 6.22 8.04 12.67
CA GLN A 102 6.84 7.24 11.62
C GLN A 102 7.67 6.14 12.26
N ILE A 103 7.59 4.94 11.67
CA ILE A 103 8.53 3.86 11.91
C ILE A 103 8.97 3.29 10.56
N THR A 104 10.17 2.77 10.49
CA THR A 104 10.69 2.07 9.32
C THR A 104 11.22 0.72 9.80
N ASP A 105 10.73 -0.36 9.22
CA ASP A 105 11.27 -1.69 9.45
C ASP A 105 12.61 -1.80 8.73
N THR A 106 13.68 -2.16 9.46
CA THR A 106 15.04 -2.26 8.90
C THR A 106 15.21 -3.44 7.96
N ASP A 107 14.41 -4.50 8.14
CA ASP A 107 14.56 -5.72 7.35
C ASP A 107 13.90 -5.53 5.98
N THR A 108 12.64 -5.09 5.97
CA THR A 108 11.89 -4.86 4.73
C THR A 108 12.12 -3.48 4.11
N ASN A 109 12.66 -2.51 4.86
CA ASN A 109 12.67 -1.07 4.54
C ASN A 109 11.28 -0.51 4.18
N ILE A 110 10.22 -1.09 4.74
CA ILE A 110 8.88 -0.52 4.65
C ILE A 110 8.74 0.52 5.75
N THR A 111 8.28 1.72 5.35
CA THR A 111 7.98 2.81 6.26
C THR A 111 6.47 2.89 6.49
N LEU A 112 6.08 2.91 7.75
CA LEU A 112 4.72 3.18 8.19
C LEU A 112 4.66 4.58 8.80
N VAL A 113 3.74 5.39 8.30
CA VAL A 113 3.47 6.74 8.81
C VAL A 113 2.03 6.79 9.30
N ARG A 114 1.83 6.94 10.61
CA ARG A 114 0.52 7.23 11.18
C ARG A 114 0.36 8.72 11.35
N TYR A 115 -0.70 9.28 10.78
CA TYR A 115 -0.90 10.72 10.68
C TYR A 115 -2.25 11.11 11.27
N MET A 116 -2.28 12.19 12.04
CA MET A 116 -3.50 12.82 12.52
C MET A 116 -3.92 13.94 11.58
N ASP A 117 -5.01 13.72 10.83
CA ASP A 117 -5.66 14.75 10.03
C ASP A 117 -7.04 15.09 10.64
N ASN A 118 -8.12 15.13 9.84
CA ASN A 118 -9.49 15.11 10.36
C ASN A 118 -9.79 13.79 11.09
N SER A 119 -9.09 12.72 10.71
CA SER A 119 -9.08 11.43 11.39
C SER A 119 -7.67 10.83 11.33
N VAL A 120 -7.40 9.83 12.17
CA VAL A 120 -6.12 9.12 12.16
C VAL A 120 -6.13 8.07 11.05
N PHE A 121 -5.16 8.14 10.15
CA PHE A 121 -4.92 7.13 9.13
C PHE A 121 -3.44 6.71 9.15
N THR A 122 -3.13 5.61 8.45
CA THR A 122 -1.76 5.12 8.31
C THR A 122 -1.44 4.97 6.81
N ILE A 123 -0.26 5.40 6.40
CA ILE A 123 0.32 5.14 5.08
C ILE A 123 1.44 4.13 5.25
N ALA A 124 1.53 3.19 4.32
CA ALA A 124 2.66 2.29 4.16
C ALA A 124 3.36 2.58 2.83
N SER A 125 4.69 2.65 2.84
CA SER A 125 5.49 2.95 1.65
C SER A 125 6.82 2.19 1.64
N THR A 126 7.25 1.76 0.45
CA THR A 126 8.61 1.22 0.21
C THR A 126 9.56 2.25 -0.39
N ALA A 127 9.12 3.51 -0.55
CA ALA A 127 9.90 4.56 -1.21
C ALA A 127 10.28 5.68 -0.25
N THR A 128 9.32 6.24 0.48
CA THR A 128 9.52 7.48 1.25
C THR A 128 8.82 7.43 2.61
N GLY A 129 9.35 8.20 3.55
CA GLY A 129 8.67 8.52 4.81
C GLY A 129 7.89 9.83 4.71
N VAL A 130 7.80 10.55 5.83
CA VAL A 130 7.18 11.90 5.90
C VAL A 130 8.00 12.94 5.14
N HIS A 131 9.32 12.75 5.09
CA HIS A 131 10.22 13.59 4.32
C HIS A 131 10.59 12.84 3.02
N PRO A 132 10.29 13.43 1.84
CA PRO A 132 10.65 12.86 0.54
C PRO A 132 12.16 12.82 0.31
#